data_AF-A0A966MLG2-F1
#
_entry.id   AF-A0A966MLG2-F1
#
_cell.length_a   1.000
_cell.length_b   1.000
_cell.length_c   1.000
_cell.angle_alpha   90.00
_cell.angle_beta   90.00
_cell.angle_gamma   90.00
#
_symmetry.space_group_name_H-M   'P 1'
#
loop_
_entity.id
_entity.type
_entity.pdbx_description
1 polymer ?
#
loop_
_entity_poly.entity_id
_entity_poly.type
_entity_poly.pdbx_seq_one_letter_code
_entity_poly.pdbx_strand_id
1 'polypeptide(L)'
;MAVTSNQHMINDTDGLFEPSVADFWSLLKPRVMSLVIFTGFAGMYVAPGAVHPLVFAISLFAIAAGAGASGAINQWCDRDIDAIMTRTKIRPIPA
;
A
#
# COMPACT_ATOMS: atom_id res chain seq x y z
N MET A 1 -27.92 -42.12 -19.92
CA MET A 1 -26.79 -42.12 -18.97
C MET A 1 -26.36 -40.67 -18.79
N ALA A 2 -27.08 -39.97 -17.91
CA ALA A 2 -26.75 -38.61 -17.49
C ALA A 2 -25.56 -38.64 -16.51
N VAL A 3 -24.98 -37.47 -16.25
CA VAL A 3 -23.88 -37.17 -15.31
C VAL A 3 -22.49 -37.07 -15.95
N THR A 4 -22.24 -35.97 -16.68
CA THR A 4 -20.94 -35.24 -16.62
C THR A 4 -21.18 -33.75 -16.95
N SER A 5 -22.25 -33.19 -16.37
CA SER A 5 -22.67 -31.79 -16.55
C SER A 5 -22.29 -30.90 -15.34
N ASN A 6 -21.36 -31.32 -14.47
CA ASN A 6 -21.16 -30.69 -13.15
C ASN A 6 -19.71 -30.75 -12.60
N GLN A 7 -18.69 -30.57 -13.45
CA GLN A 7 -17.29 -30.41 -12.96
C GLN A 7 -16.64 -29.09 -13.35
N HIS A 8 -17.31 -28.24 -14.13
CA HIS A 8 -16.80 -26.91 -14.49
C HIS A 8 -17.44 -25.77 -13.68
N MET A 9 -18.40 -26.08 -12.78
CA MET A 9 -19.17 -25.12 -11.96
C MET A 9 -18.81 -25.17 -10.47
N ILE A 10 -17.65 -25.74 -10.10
CA ILE A 10 -17.21 -25.95 -8.71
C ILE A 10 -15.70 -25.71 -8.56
N ASN A 11 -15.18 -24.70 -9.26
CA ASN A 11 -13.97 -24.00 -8.81
C ASN A 11 -14.25 -22.49 -8.63
N ASP A 12 -15.52 -22.11 -8.51
CA ASP A 12 -15.97 -20.81 -7.97
C ASP A 12 -15.85 -20.81 -6.44
N THR A 13 -14.77 -21.39 -5.90
CA THR A 13 -14.16 -20.76 -4.72
C THR A 13 -13.27 -19.67 -5.29
N ASP A 14 -13.94 -18.61 -5.75
CA ASP A 14 -13.45 -17.26 -5.66
C ASP A 14 -13.00 -17.11 -4.21
N GLY A 15 -11.75 -17.47 -3.95
CA GLY A 15 -11.15 -17.33 -2.65
C GLY A 15 -11.31 -15.87 -2.33
N LEU A 16 -12.25 -15.56 -1.44
CA LEU A 16 -12.51 -14.23 -0.93
C LEU A 16 -11.13 -13.75 -0.48
N PHE A 17 -10.50 -12.92 -1.31
CA PHE A 17 -9.18 -12.40 -1.05
C PHE A 17 -9.40 -11.38 0.06
N GLU A 18 -9.52 -11.89 1.29
CA GLU A 18 -9.72 -11.10 2.48
C GLU A 18 -8.46 -10.24 2.59
N PRO A 19 -8.57 -8.92 2.31
CA PRO A 19 -7.40 -8.07 2.28
C PRO A 19 -6.77 -8.08 3.66
N SER A 20 -5.57 -8.66 3.77
CA SER A 20 -4.90 -8.77 5.05
C SER A 20 -4.26 -7.43 5.40
N VAL A 21 -4.18 -7.13 6.70
CA VAL A 21 -3.43 -5.96 7.20
C VAL A 21 -1.97 -5.98 6.72
N ALA A 22 -1.42 -7.17 6.48
CA ALA A 22 -0.09 -7.34 5.90
C ALA A 22 0.02 -6.85 4.45
N ASP A 23 -1.05 -6.97 3.65
CA ASP A 23 -1.08 -6.51 2.27
C ASP A 23 -1.07 -4.98 2.22
N PHE A 24 -1.81 -4.32 3.13
CA PHE A 24 -1.72 -2.88 3.34
C PHE A 24 -0.31 -2.44 3.74
N TRP A 25 0.38 -3.21 4.58
CA TRP A 25 1.76 -2.92 4.93
C TRP A 25 2.73 -3.04 3.75
N SER A 26 2.49 -3.99 2.86
CA SER A 26 3.28 -4.15 1.63
C SER A 26 3.08 -2.98 0.66
N LEU A 27 1.85 -2.45 0.58
CA LEU A 27 1.47 -1.31 -0.26
C LEU A 27 2.12 0.00 0.20
N LEU A 28 2.23 0.18 1.51
CA LEU A 28 2.83 1.36 2.14
C LEU A 28 4.33 1.53 1.84
N LYS A 29 4.98 0.55 1.19
CA LYS A 29 6.43 0.55 0.88
C LYS A 29 7.24 1.01 2.11
N PRO A 30 7.37 0.16 3.14
CA PRO A 30 7.88 0.57 4.47
C PRO A 30 9.27 1.21 4.45
N ARG A 31 10.08 0.92 3.43
CA ARG A 31 11.38 1.57 3.20
C ARG A 31 11.28 3.04 2.77
N VAL A 32 10.27 3.40 1.99
CA VAL A 32 10.06 4.78 1.52
C VAL A 32 9.43 5.61 2.64
N MET A 33 8.48 5.01 3.37
CA MET A 33 7.78 5.69 4.46
C MET A 33 8.70 6.09 5.62
N SER A 34 9.64 5.23 6.02
CA SER A 34 10.60 5.54 7.09
C SER A 34 11.49 6.74 6.76
N LEU A 35 11.91 6.87 5.49
CA LEU A 35 12.71 7.99 5.03
C LEU A 35 11.93 9.31 5.09
N VAL A 36 10.66 9.30 4.67
CA VAL A 36 9.79 10.50 4.68
C VAL A 36 9.46 10.96 6.10
N ILE A 37 9.22 10.03 7.02
CA ILE A 37 9.01 10.36 8.44
C ILE A 37 10.29 10.93 9.04
N PHE A 38 11.45 10.36 8.72
CA PHE A 38 12.74 10.85 9.19
C PHE A 38 13.04 12.26 8.71
N THR A 39 12.80 12.56 7.43
CA THR A 39 13.02 13.91 6.89
C THR A 39 12.04 14.92 7.49
N GLY A 40 10.78 14.54 7.68
CA GLY A 40 9.78 15.37 8.37
C GLY A 40 10.15 15.65 9.83
N PHE A 41 10.64 14.64 10.54
CA PHE A 41 11.17 14.77 11.90
C PHE A 41 12.36 15.73 11.96
N ALA A 42 13.37 15.52 11.10
CA ALA A 42 14.56 16.36 11.06
C ALA A 42 14.21 17.83 10.75
N GLY A 43 13.30 18.06 9.80
CA GLY A 43 12.82 19.39 9.45
C GLY A 43 12.13 20.10 10.61
N MET A 44 11.25 19.40 11.33
CA MET A 44 10.59 19.98 12.51
C MET A 44 11.51 20.13 13.72
N TYR A 45 12.54 19.31 13.85
CA TYR A 45 13.53 19.43 14.92
C TYR A 45 14.43 20.67 14.74
N VAL A 46 14.74 21.02 13.49
CA VAL A 46 15.56 22.21 13.16
C VAL A 46 14.73 23.50 13.14
N ALA A 47 13.40 23.40 12.97
CA ALA A 47 12.52 24.55 12.86
C ALA A 47 12.57 25.43 14.13
N PRO A 48 12.79 26.76 13.99
CA PRO A 48 12.78 27.66 15.13
C PRO A 48 11.36 27.86 15.66
N GLY A 49 11.19 27.71 16.97
CA GLY A 49 9.91 27.91 17.67
C GLY A 49 9.49 26.70 18.51
N ALA A 50 8.80 26.94 19.61
CA ALA A 50 8.25 25.86 20.44
C ALA A 50 6.96 25.33 19.79
N VAL A 51 7.03 24.14 19.19
CA VAL A 51 5.86 23.45 18.66
C VAL A 51 5.22 22.63 19.78
N HIS A 52 3.91 22.72 19.95
CA HIS A 52 3.21 21.90 20.93
C HIS A 52 3.41 20.42 20.58
N PRO A 53 3.79 19.53 21.53
CA PRO A 53 4.11 18.13 21.24
C PRO A 53 3.01 17.37 20.50
N LEU A 54 1.74 17.72 20.77
CA LEU A 54 0.59 17.15 20.05
C LEU A 54 0.59 17.52 18.55
N VAL A 55 0.88 18.78 18.22
CA VAL A 55 0.92 19.25 16.83
C VAL A 55 2.09 18.62 16.10
N PHE A 56 3.22 18.42 16.79
CA PHE A 56 4.36 17.70 16.26
C PHE A 56 3.98 16.25 15.90
N ALA A 57 3.33 15.54 16.82
CA ALA A 57 2.89 14.16 16.59
C ALA A 57 1.86 14.05 15.45
N ILE A 58 0.85 14.94 15.43
CA ILE A 58 -0.17 14.97 14.37
C ILE A 58 0.47 15.28 13.01
N SER A 59 1.42 16.22 12.95
CA SER A 59 2.13 16.56 11.71
C SER A 59 2.93 15.37 11.17
N LEU A 60 3.67 14.66 12.02
CA LEU A 60 4.38 13.42 11.63
C LEU A 60 3.41 12.35 11.14
N PHE A 61 2.27 12.19 11.82
CA PHE A 61 1.24 11.23 11.43
C PHE A 61 0.61 11.59 10.06
N ALA A 62 0.31 12.87 9.82
CA ALA A 62 -0.21 13.34 8.55
C ALA A 62 0.78 13.12 7.40
N ILE A 63 2.07 13.37 7.64
CA ILE A 63 3.15 13.09 6.70
C ILE A 63 3.21 11.58 6.38
N ALA A 64 3.18 10.72 7.41
CA ALA A 64 3.20 9.28 7.25
C ALA A 64 1.99 8.78 6.43
N ALA A 65 0.79 9.26 6.76
CA ALA A 65 -0.44 8.91 6.08
C ALA A 65 -0.43 9.36 4.61
N GLY A 66 0.00 10.59 4.32
CA GLY A 66 0.09 11.11 2.95
C GLY A 66 1.13 10.38 2.09
N ALA A 67 2.30 10.08 2.66
CA ALA A 67 3.34 9.31 2.00
C ALA A 67 2.88 7.88 1.66
N GLY A 68 2.18 7.24 2.62
CA GLY A 68 1.58 5.93 2.43
C GLY A 68 0.51 5.90 1.34
N ALA A 69 -0.39 6.89 1.33
CA ALA A 69 -1.43 7.02 0.32
C ALA A 69 -0.85 7.20 -1.09
N SER A 70 0.20 8.01 -1.25
CA SER A 70 0.92 8.18 -2.51
C SER A 70 1.51 6.86 -3.03
N GLY A 71 2.08 6.03 -2.14
CA GLY A 71 2.62 4.73 -2.49
C GLY A 71 1.59 3.72 -3.01
N ALA A 72 0.37 3.76 -2.46
CA ALA A 72 -0.76 2.96 -2.92
C ALA A 72 -1.31 3.46 -4.25
N ILE A 73 -1.52 4.79 -4.40
CA ILE A 73 -1.98 5.41 -5.65
C ILE A 73 -1.01 5.12 -6.79
N ASN A 74 0.30 5.24 -6.55
CA ASN A 74 1.31 4.98 -7.58
C ASN A 74 1.23 3.54 -8.10
N GLN A 75 0.90 2.57 -7.25
CA GLN A 75 0.75 1.17 -7.70
C GLN A 75 -0.59 0.94 -8.40
N TRP A 76 -1.64 1.71 -8.06
CA TRP A 76 -2.94 1.62 -8.73
C TRP A 76 -2.89 2.22 -10.13
N CYS A 77 -2.24 3.37 -10.29
CA CYS A 77 -2.05 4.01 -11.60
C CYS A 77 -1.18 3.18 -12.54
N ASP A 78 -0.12 2.54 -12.03
CA ASP A 78 0.81 1.74 -12.84
C ASP A 78 0.28 0.33 -13.13
N ARG A 79 -0.94 -0.03 -12.71
CA ARG A 79 -1.47 -1.40 -12.76
C ARG A 79 -1.44 -2.04 -14.16
N ASP A 80 -1.83 -1.27 -15.17
CA ASP A 80 -1.86 -1.72 -16.57
C ASP A 80 -0.45 -1.89 -17.17
N ILE A 81 0.47 -0.98 -16.82
CA ILE A 81 1.87 -1.01 -17.24
C ILE A 81 2.63 -2.15 -16.54
N ASP A 82 2.41 -2.32 -15.24
CA ASP A 82 3.01 -3.38 -14.43
C ASP A 82 2.56 -4.77 -14.91
N ALA A 83 1.36 -4.90 -15.49
CA ALA A 83 0.85 -6.14 -16.05
C ALA A 83 1.59 -6.63 -17.31
N ILE A 84 2.31 -5.76 -18.03
CA ILE A 84 3.08 -6.15 -19.23
C ILE A 84 4.61 -6.18 -19.00
N MET A 85 5.09 -5.69 -17.85
CA MET A 85 6.52 -5.62 -17.52
C MET A 85 7.03 -6.85 -16.75
N THR A 86 8.07 -7.50 -17.27
CA THR A 86 8.71 -8.68 -16.66
C THR A 86 9.22 -8.44 -15.23
N ARG A 87 9.59 -7.19 -14.89
CA ARG A 87 10.16 -6.84 -13.58
C ARG A 87 9.11 -6.51 -12.50
N THR A 88 7.92 -6.05 -12.89
CA THR A 88 6.93 -5.47 -11.95
C THR A 88 5.58 -6.18 -11.95
N LYS A 89 5.42 -7.20 -12.80
CA LYS A 89 4.28 -8.13 -12.83
C LYS A 89 3.89 -8.81 -11.51
N ILE A 90 4.79 -8.84 -10.52
CA ILE A 90 4.62 -9.54 -9.23
C ILE A 90 4.29 -8.54 -8.11
N ARG A 91 3.94 -7.29 -8.44
CA ARG A 91 3.56 -6.30 -7.42
C ARG A 91 2.20 -6.65 -6.78
N PRO A 92 1.93 -6.17 -5.55
CA PRO A 92 0.76 -6.59 -4.76
C PRO A 92 -0.59 -6.04 -5.25
N ILE A 93 -0.61 -5.03 -6.13
CA ILE A 93 -1.84 -4.50 -6.71
C ILE A 93 -2.21 -5.34 -7.94
N PRO A 94 -3.48 -5.78 -8.05
CA PRO A 94 -3.92 -7.00 -8.76
C PRO A 94 -3.59 -7.03 -10.26
N ALA A 95 -3.32 -8.17 -10.91
CA ALA A 95 -3.53 -9.60 -10.55
C ALA A 95 -4.83 -9.93 -9.80
#